data_AF-A0A1L3MUV3-F1
#
_entry.id   AF-A0A1L3MUV3-F1
#
_cell.length_a   1.000
_cell.length_b   1.000
_cell.length_c   1.000
_cell.angle_alpha   90.00
_cell.angle_beta   90.00
_cell.angle_gamma   90.00
#
_symmetry.space_group_name_H-M   'P 1'
#
loop_
_entity.id
_entity.type
_entity.pdbx_description
1 polymer ?
#
loop_
_entity_poly.entity_id
_entity_poly.type
_entity_poly.pdbx_seq_one_letter_code
_entity_poly.pdbx_strand_id
1 'polypeptide(L)'
;MNLLYIGYLGFNNVGDEVCYEAFVQSITRWSSSVEKVIAYDIKENKGIKEMLKEETIDAVILGGGSLFQGNIFLTLAEEAIELSLPLYSYGTGIDYLTEDTLTKFMDGDVFEPSTYFDNRQIPTARIKRVVEYVSYCGIRGPLTFQFLKGLTSDLSSIEIIGDSGFIYHPESDSYILDHYLPQNQNPMVAVNWGTTFNKLFGYNEASVKDQLIESCRYLLSKGYHIVVYPMWDQDIDSCRELSKQIENNELVTFIPETCTATQIYTFLTACHFSINLKLHATILSASAATPFIQLAYRSKGFDFAHSINQGENTLFTHSTSILKTVQEKEEEITNHYDSYTKKLHEEKEKYTRKHKWFIEKYFG
;
A
#
# COMPACT_ATOMS: atom_id res chain seq x y z
N MET A 1 -14.83 15.51 18.91
CA MET A 1 -14.94 15.58 17.43
C MET A 1 -15.17 14.19 16.84
N ASN A 2 -16.04 14.08 15.85
CA ASN A 2 -16.33 12.87 15.10
C ASN A 2 -15.80 13.00 13.67
N LEU A 3 -14.93 12.09 13.27
CA LEU A 3 -14.32 12.08 11.94
C LEU A 3 -14.97 11.02 11.06
N LEU A 4 -15.39 11.37 9.85
CA LEU A 4 -15.76 10.39 8.82
C LEU A 4 -14.53 10.01 8.01
N TYR A 5 -14.09 8.76 8.12
CA TYR A 5 -12.99 8.22 7.32
C TYR A 5 -13.52 7.54 6.06
N ILE A 6 -13.08 8.02 4.90
CA ILE A 6 -13.43 7.51 3.58
C ILE A 6 -12.24 6.72 3.04
N GLY A 7 -12.46 5.44 2.73
CA GLY A 7 -11.46 4.57 2.11
C GLY A 7 -12.12 3.34 1.47
N TYR A 8 -11.31 2.44 0.92
CA TYR A 8 -11.76 1.18 0.31
C TYR A 8 -12.18 0.12 1.36
N LEU A 9 -13.06 0.48 2.29
CA LEU A 9 -13.49 -0.39 3.39
C LEU A 9 -14.73 -1.21 3.01
N GLY A 10 -14.88 -2.37 3.67
CA GLY A 10 -16.04 -3.25 3.51
C GLY A 10 -15.85 -4.43 2.53
N PHE A 11 -14.67 -4.56 1.89
CA PHE A 11 -14.37 -5.66 0.96
C PHE A 11 -13.53 -6.80 1.55
N ASN A 12 -13.22 -6.76 2.86
CA ASN A 12 -12.29 -7.69 3.52
C ASN A 12 -10.92 -7.75 2.79
N ASN A 13 -10.45 -6.60 2.28
CA ASN A 13 -9.13 -6.47 1.68
C ASN A 13 -8.19 -5.92 2.75
N VAL A 14 -7.26 -6.75 3.22
CA VAL A 14 -6.30 -6.39 4.29
C VAL A 14 -5.57 -5.09 4.00
N GLY A 15 -5.30 -4.83 2.71
CA GLY A 15 -4.56 -3.64 2.32
C GLY A 15 -5.29 -2.32 2.59
N ASP A 16 -6.59 -2.27 2.36
CA ASP A 16 -7.34 -1.03 2.59
C ASP A 16 -7.69 -0.86 4.08
N GLU A 17 -7.90 -1.98 4.79
CA GLU A 17 -8.11 -2.02 6.24
C GLU A 17 -6.88 -1.51 7.01
N VAL A 18 -5.65 -1.89 6.62
CA VAL A 18 -4.45 -1.43 7.34
C VAL A 18 -4.26 0.09 7.28
N CYS A 19 -4.68 0.75 6.19
CA CYS A 19 -4.65 2.20 6.10
C CYS A 19 -5.57 2.85 7.15
N TYR A 20 -6.78 2.31 7.29
CA TYR A 20 -7.75 2.76 8.29
C TYR A 20 -7.27 2.46 9.71
N GLU A 21 -6.81 1.24 9.99
CA GLU A 21 -6.31 0.87 11.31
C GLU A 21 -5.11 1.73 11.74
N ALA A 22 -4.16 2.00 10.83
CA ALA A 22 -3.02 2.88 11.11
C ALA A 22 -3.45 4.33 11.39
N PHE A 23 -4.48 4.83 10.70
CA PHE A 23 -5.08 6.13 11.01
C PHE A 23 -5.71 6.13 12.41
N VAL A 24 -6.50 5.12 12.75
CA VAL A 24 -7.12 4.99 14.08
C VAL A 24 -6.07 4.88 15.19
N GLN A 25 -4.99 4.12 14.98
CA GLN A 25 -3.86 4.05 15.91
C GLN A 25 -3.22 5.43 16.12
N SER A 26 -3.05 6.20 15.04
CA SER A 26 -2.47 7.56 15.08
C SER A 26 -3.36 8.53 15.85
N ILE A 27 -4.67 8.52 15.58
CA ILE A 27 -5.67 9.32 16.28
C ILE A 27 -5.65 8.98 17.77
N THR A 28 -5.75 7.69 18.11
CA THR A 28 -5.76 7.22 19.51
C THR A 28 -4.49 7.65 20.26
N ARG A 29 -3.35 7.70 19.57
CA ARG A 29 -2.06 8.00 20.18
C ARG A 29 -1.78 9.50 20.33
N TRP A 30 -2.25 10.33 19.40
CA TRP A 30 -1.81 11.74 19.30
C TRP A 30 -2.93 12.78 19.27
N SER A 31 -4.20 12.38 19.21
CA SER A 31 -5.33 13.29 19.31
C SER A 31 -5.88 13.35 20.72
N SER A 32 -6.28 14.54 21.19
CA SER A 32 -7.05 14.71 22.43
C SER A 32 -8.49 15.16 22.19
N SER A 33 -8.82 15.60 20.97
CA SER A 33 -10.11 16.19 20.61
C SER A 33 -11.01 15.25 19.80
N VAL A 34 -10.50 14.14 19.26
CA VAL A 34 -11.30 13.17 18.50
C VAL A 34 -11.90 12.11 19.43
N GLU A 35 -13.23 12.03 19.41
CA GLU A 35 -14.02 11.08 20.20
C GLU A 35 -14.29 9.79 19.43
N LYS A 36 -14.55 9.91 18.13
CA LYS A 36 -14.95 8.78 17.28
C LYS A 36 -14.42 8.95 15.87
N VAL A 37 -13.93 7.85 15.29
CA VAL A 37 -13.69 7.73 13.85
C VAL A 37 -14.77 6.80 13.28
N ILE A 38 -15.54 7.29 12.33
CA ILE A 38 -16.60 6.57 11.62
C ILE A 38 -16.00 6.07 10.31
N ALA A 39 -15.87 4.76 10.16
CA ALA A 39 -15.48 4.14 8.90
C ALA A 39 -16.64 4.19 7.90
N TYR A 40 -16.41 4.73 6.70
CA TYR A 40 -17.37 4.65 5.60
C TYR A 40 -17.35 3.25 4.97
N ASP A 41 -18.43 2.47 5.13
CA ASP A 41 -18.62 1.21 4.41
C ASP A 41 -19.16 1.47 3.00
N ILE A 42 -18.38 1.12 1.98
CA ILE A 42 -18.76 1.32 0.58
C ILE A 42 -20.03 0.57 0.20
N LYS A 43 -20.33 -0.55 0.88
CA LYS A 43 -21.53 -1.36 0.61
C LYS A 43 -22.81 -0.67 1.02
N GLU A 44 -22.76 0.29 1.95
CA GLU A 44 -23.94 1.06 2.36
C GLU A 44 -24.42 2.00 1.26
N ASN A 45 -23.51 2.47 0.39
CA ASN A 45 -23.81 3.36 -0.72
C ASN A 45 -24.63 4.61 -0.31
N LYS A 46 -24.36 5.14 0.89
CA LYS A 46 -25.00 6.33 1.46
C LYS A 46 -24.14 7.57 1.20
N GLY A 47 -24.78 8.71 0.90
CA GLY A 47 -24.09 10.00 0.84
C GLY A 47 -23.84 10.59 2.23
N ILE A 48 -22.94 11.57 2.34
CA ILE A 48 -22.65 12.26 3.61
C ILE A 48 -23.90 12.96 4.15
N LYS A 49 -24.72 13.55 3.27
CA LYS A 49 -26.00 14.17 3.63
C LYS A 49 -26.96 13.22 4.34
N GLU A 50 -26.92 11.94 3.98
CA GLU A 50 -27.75 10.91 4.61
C GLU A 50 -27.18 10.47 5.95
N MET A 51 -25.86 10.26 6.02
CA MET A 51 -25.15 9.92 7.27
C MET A 51 -25.35 10.99 8.36
N LEU A 52 -25.36 12.27 7.98
CA LEU A 52 -25.61 13.39 8.89
C LEU A 52 -27.00 13.37 9.57
N LYS A 53 -27.94 12.54 9.11
CA LYS A 53 -29.24 12.35 9.78
C LYS A 53 -29.14 11.46 11.02
N GLU A 54 -28.12 10.61 11.08
CA GLU A 54 -27.94 9.57 12.09
C GLU A 54 -26.68 9.81 12.94
N GLU A 55 -25.67 10.45 12.38
CA GLU A 55 -24.36 10.67 12.98
C GLU A 55 -23.99 12.16 12.94
N THR A 56 -23.29 12.62 13.98
CA THR A 56 -22.61 13.93 13.93
C THR A 56 -21.25 13.73 13.28
N ILE A 57 -20.94 14.52 12.25
CA ILE A 57 -19.66 14.48 11.52
C ILE A 57 -19.06 15.89 11.54
N ASP A 58 -17.92 16.06 12.20
CA ASP A 58 -17.23 17.35 12.35
C ASP A 58 -16.19 17.58 11.26
N ALA A 59 -15.62 16.52 10.70
CA ALA A 59 -14.68 16.58 9.59
C ALA A 59 -14.65 15.27 8.79
N VAL A 60 -14.21 15.37 7.54
CA VAL A 60 -14.08 14.25 6.61
C VAL A 60 -12.60 14.01 6.30
N ILE A 61 -12.20 12.74 6.36
CA ILE A 61 -10.85 12.27 6.04
C ILE A 61 -10.93 11.43 4.77
N LEU A 62 -10.37 11.94 3.69
CA LEU A 62 -10.04 11.14 2.51
C LEU A 62 -8.79 10.31 2.87
N GLY A 63 -8.98 9.02 3.10
CA GLY A 63 -8.00 8.13 3.68
C GLY A 63 -6.87 7.69 2.73
N GLY A 64 -6.13 6.68 3.19
CA GLY A 64 -5.06 6.04 2.43
C GLY A 64 -5.57 5.26 1.22
N GLY A 65 -4.63 4.85 0.37
CA GLY A 65 -4.91 4.15 -0.87
C GLY A 65 -5.17 5.08 -2.05
N SER A 66 -5.59 4.51 -3.18
CA SER A 66 -5.66 5.27 -4.43
C SER A 66 -7.05 5.89 -4.63
N LEU A 67 -7.42 6.87 -3.81
CA LEU A 67 -8.78 7.44 -3.80
C LEU A 67 -8.98 8.55 -4.83
N PHE A 68 -7.90 9.19 -5.33
CA PHE A 68 -8.01 10.26 -6.33
C PHE A 68 -8.55 9.81 -7.70
N GLN A 69 -8.73 8.51 -7.96
CA GLN A 69 -9.42 8.03 -9.17
C GLN A 69 -10.67 7.19 -8.89
N GLY A 70 -11.19 7.23 -7.66
CA GLY A 70 -12.41 6.54 -7.27
C GLY A 70 -13.62 7.47 -7.34
N ASN A 71 -14.56 7.20 -8.26
CA ASN A 71 -15.74 8.05 -8.45
C ASN A 71 -16.55 8.26 -7.18
N ILE A 72 -16.74 7.20 -6.37
CA ILE A 72 -17.50 7.29 -5.11
C ILE A 72 -16.81 8.21 -4.10
N PHE A 73 -15.50 8.12 -3.95
CA PHE A 73 -14.77 8.95 -2.99
C PHE A 73 -14.71 10.41 -3.41
N LEU A 74 -14.56 10.67 -4.71
CA LEU A 74 -14.64 12.03 -5.23
C LEU A 74 -16.06 12.60 -5.05
N THR A 75 -17.11 11.78 -5.18
CA THR A 75 -18.49 12.22 -4.94
C THR A 75 -18.68 12.58 -3.47
N LEU A 76 -18.23 11.73 -2.54
CA LEU A 76 -18.31 12.02 -1.11
C LEU A 76 -17.47 13.25 -0.72
N ALA A 77 -16.28 13.40 -1.28
CA ALA A 77 -15.45 14.59 -1.08
C ALA A 77 -16.16 15.86 -1.59
N GLU A 78 -16.78 15.82 -2.78
CA GLU A 78 -17.57 16.94 -3.30
C GLU A 78 -18.81 17.24 -2.46
N GLU A 79 -19.47 16.23 -1.89
CA GLU A 79 -20.55 16.44 -0.93
C GLU A 79 -20.07 17.14 0.34
N ALA A 80 -18.88 16.78 0.86
CA ALA A 80 -18.27 17.47 1.99
C ALA A 80 -18.01 18.95 1.67
N ILE A 81 -17.55 19.25 0.45
CA ILE A 81 -17.37 20.62 -0.05
C ILE A 81 -18.70 21.37 -0.08
N GLU A 82 -19.75 20.78 -0.64
CA GLU A 82 -21.09 21.39 -0.70
C GLU A 82 -21.66 21.69 0.68
N LEU A 83 -21.37 20.83 1.65
CA LEU A 83 -21.79 20.96 3.04
C LEU A 83 -20.88 21.88 3.85
N SER A 84 -19.81 22.42 3.26
CA SER A 84 -18.80 23.22 3.95
C SER A 84 -18.16 22.50 5.15
N LEU A 85 -18.05 21.17 5.07
CA LEU A 85 -17.35 20.37 6.08
C LEU A 85 -15.83 20.51 5.89
N PRO A 86 -15.04 20.55 6.98
CA PRO A 86 -13.59 20.38 6.89
C PRO A 86 -13.25 19.05 6.20
N LEU A 87 -12.35 19.12 5.22
CA LEU A 87 -11.90 17.97 4.43
C LEU A 87 -10.38 17.91 4.44
N TYR A 88 -9.85 16.73 4.74
CA TYR A 88 -8.42 16.43 4.77
C TYR A 88 -8.11 15.21 3.91
N SER A 89 -6.94 15.20 3.27
CA SER A 89 -6.38 13.99 2.65
C SER A 89 -5.30 13.42 3.58
N TYR A 90 -5.29 12.10 3.76
CA TYR A 90 -4.37 11.41 4.66
C TYR A 90 -3.74 10.20 3.98
N GLY A 91 -2.63 10.44 3.27
CA GLY A 91 -1.89 9.40 2.56
C GLY A 91 -2.57 8.94 1.27
N THR A 92 -3.50 9.75 0.72
CA THR A 92 -4.18 9.45 -0.53
C THR A 92 -3.20 9.48 -1.71
N GLY A 93 -3.35 8.53 -2.64
CA GLY A 93 -2.56 8.45 -3.85
C GLY A 93 -3.39 8.43 -5.13
N ILE A 94 -2.69 8.56 -6.26
CA ILE A 94 -3.20 8.24 -7.60
C ILE A 94 -2.71 6.84 -8.02
N ASP A 95 -3.48 6.14 -8.85
CA ASP A 95 -3.05 4.90 -9.54
C ASP A 95 -3.38 5.01 -11.03
N TYR A 96 -3.04 3.97 -11.80
CA TYR A 96 -3.31 3.89 -13.24
C TYR A 96 -2.55 4.91 -14.09
N LEU A 97 -1.41 5.42 -13.61
CA LEU A 97 -0.47 6.13 -14.50
C LEU A 97 0.23 5.12 -15.41
N THR A 98 0.52 5.52 -16.65
CA THR A 98 1.13 4.65 -17.65
C THR A 98 2.61 4.40 -17.39
N GLU A 99 3.17 3.39 -18.04
CA GLU A 99 4.61 3.11 -18.02
C GLU A 99 5.42 4.30 -18.57
N ASP A 100 4.95 4.95 -19.65
CA ASP A 100 5.55 6.18 -20.18
C ASP A 100 5.57 7.32 -19.15
N THR A 101 4.48 7.47 -18.38
CA THR A 101 4.42 8.46 -17.29
C THR A 101 5.43 8.14 -16.20
N LEU A 102 5.58 6.85 -15.85
CA LEU A 102 6.55 6.41 -14.86
C LEU A 102 7.99 6.62 -15.33
N THR A 103 8.31 6.34 -16.59
CA THR A 103 9.63 6.61 -17.17
C THR A 103 9.99 8.09 -17.08
N LYS A 104 9.09 8.99 -17.52
CA LYS A 104 9.27 10.44 -17.37
C LYS A 104 9.48 10.86 -15.93
N PHE A 105 8.69 10.31 -15.01
CA PHE A 105 8.85 10.57 -13.57
C PHE A 105 10.24 10.15 -13.06
N MET A 106 10.72 8.96 -13.45
CA MET A 106 12.03 8.45 -13.04
C MET A 106 13.18 9.26 -13.64
N ASP A 107 13.01 9.80 -14.84
CA ASP A 107 13.97 10.68 -15.50
C ASP A 107 13.96 12.12 -14.93
N GLY A 108 13.01 12.44 -14.05
CA GLY A 108 12.85 13.76 -13.43
C GLY A 108 12.08 14.76 -14.30
N ASP A 109 11.45 14.29 -15.37
CA ASP A 109 10.65 15.11 -16.27
C ASP A 109 9.31 15.52 -15.65
N VAL A 110 8.85 16.72 -16.00
CA VAL A 110 7.48 17.16 -15.72
C VAL A 110 6.55 16.50 -16.71
N PHE A 111 5.45 15.93 -16.22
CA PHE A 111 4.45 15.27 -17.05
C PHE A 111 3.03 15.75 -16.72
N GLU A 112 2.18 15.77 -17.74
CA GLU A 112 0.73 15.91 -17.60
C GLU A 112 0.09 14.65 -18.22
N PRO A 113 -0.49 13.74 -17.42
CA PRO A 113 -1.04 12.50 -17.98
C PRO A 113 -2.26 12.78 -18.85
N SER A 114 -2.11 12.51 -20.15
CA SER A 114 -3.21 12.53 -21.12
C SER A 114 -3.80 11.13 -21.35
N THR A 115 -3.09 10.10 -20.91
CA THR A 115 -3.48 8.69 -21.01
C THR A 115 -3.22 8.00 -19.69
N TYR A 116 -4.00 6.95 -19.43
CA TYR A 116 -3.96 6.19 -18.19
C TYR A 116 -3.96 4.70 -18.50
N PHE A 117 -3.32 3.92 -17.64
CA PHE A 117 -3.26 2.47 -17.73
C PHE A 117 -4.67 1.86 -17.80
N ASP A 118 -4.83 0.79 -18.59
CA ASP A 118 -6.12 0.12 -18.83
C ASP A 118 -7.21 1.06 -19.40
N ASN A 119 -6.80 2.11 -20.14
CA ASN A 119 -7.67 3.15 -20.72
C ASN A 119 -8.63 3.79 -19.71
N ARG A 120 -8.24 3.85 -18.43
CA ARG A 120 -9.08 4.37 -17.36
C ARG A 120 -9.30 5.88 -17.53
N GLN A 121 -10.52 6.34 -17.32
CA GLN A 121 -10.80 7.77 -17.28
C GLN A 121 -10.58 8.28 -15.85
N ILE A 122 -9.62 9.19 -15.67
CA ILE A 122 -9.33 9.84 -14.39
C ILE A 122 -9.94 11.24 -14.43
N PRO A 123 -10.88 11.57 -13.52
CA PRO A 123 -11.60 12.84 -13.54
C PRO A 123 -10.77 13.98 -12.94
N THR A 124 -9.72 14.42 -13.64
CA THR A 124 -8.74 15.42 -13.17
C THR A 124 -9.37 16.72 -12.68
N ALA A 125 -10.44 17.19 -13.31
CA ALA A 125 -11.17 18.39 -12.87
C ALA A 125 -11.79 18.24 -11.46
N ARG A 126 -12.31 17.06 -11.13
CA ARG A 126 -12.87 16.76 -9.80
C ARG A 126 -11.76 16.65 -8.76
N ILE A 127 -10.65 16.00 -9.13
CA ILE A 127 -9.46 15.91 -8.27
C ILE A 127 -8.95 17.30 -7.93
N LYS A 128 -8.78 18.15 -8.95
CA LYS A 128 -8.36 19.55 -8.78
C LYS A 128 -9.26 20.27 -7.79
N ARG A 129 -10.59 20.20 -7.99
CA ARG A 129 -11.58 20.83 -7.10
C ARG A 129 -11.43 20.37 -5.65
N VAL A 130 -11.23 19.07 -5.42
CA VAL A 130 -11.01 18.53 -4.07
C VAL A 130 -9.72 19.05 -3.47
N VAL A 131 -8.61 18.97 -4.20
CA VAL A 131 -7.28 19.38 -3.73
C VAL A 131 -7.19 20.88 -3.45
N GLU A 132 -7.90 21.71 -4.22
CA GLU A 132 -7.97 23.16 -3.98
C GLU A 132 -8.86 23.53 -2.78
N TYR A 133 -9.73 22.62 -2.32
CA TYR A 133 -10.57 22.83 -1.15
C TYR A 133 -9.97 22.30 0.16
N VAL A 134 -9.24 21.17 0.11
CA VAL A 134 -8.78 20.51 1.35
C VAL A 134 -7.91 21.44 2.20
N SER A 135 -8.11 21.40 3.51
CA SER A 135 -7.33 22.21 4.47
C SER A 135 -5.90 21.70 4.64
N TYR A 136 -5.68 20.43 4.34
CA TYR A 136 -4.38 19.80 4.23
C TYR A 136 -4.48 18.59 3.30
N CYS A 137 -3.58 18.52 2.33
CA CYS A 137 -3.51 17.47 1.33
C CYS A 137 -2.30 16.56 1.60
N GLY A 138 -2.43 15.66 2.58
CA GLY A 138 -1.44 14.63 2.84
C GLY A 138 -1.54 13.52 1.79
N ILE A 139 -0.47 13.31 1.01
CA ILE A 139 -0.45 12.35 -0.09
C ILE A 139 0.60 11.25 0.08
N ARG A 140 0.40 10.14 -0.65
CA ARG A 140 1.22 8.91 -0.52
C ARG A 140 2.68 9.08 -0.91
N GLY A 141 2.97 9.77 -2.00
CA GLY A 141 4.30 9.75 -2.59
C GLY A 141 4.58 10.79 -3.68
N PRO A 142 5.83 10.82 -4.16
CA PRO A 142 6.31 11.81 -5.11
C PRO A 142 5.66 11.72 -6.50
N LEU A 143 5.21 10.55 -6.94
CA LEU A 143 4.52 10.43 -8.22
C LEU A 143 3.13 11.08 -8.14
N THR A 144 2.40 10.86 -7.04
CA THR A 144 1.15 11.57 -6.76
C THR A 144 1.39 13.08 -6.68
N PHE A 145 2.50 13.53 -6.07
CA PHE A 145 2.84 14.95 -5.98
C PHE A 145 3.02 15.59 -7.36
N GLN A 146 3.80 14.96 -8.25
CA GLN A 146 4.02 15.48 -9.61
C GLN A 146 2.71 15.51 -10.41
N PHE A 147 1.87 14.49 -10.27
CA PHE A 147 0.54 14.48 -10.88
C PHE A 147 -0.30 15.68 -10.44
N LEU A 148 -0.41 15.95 -9.14
CA LEU A 148 -1.19 17.07 -8.62
C LEU A 148 -0.61 18.43 -9.01
N LYS A 149 0.72 18.54 -9.10
CA LYS A 149 1.40 19.73 -9.60
C LYS A 149 1.03 20.08 -11.05
N GLY A 150 0.71 19.08 -11.87
CA GLY A 150 0.17 19.31 -13.22
C GLY A 150 -1.29 19.77 -13.24
N LEU A 151 -2.04 19.64 -12.12
CA LEU A 151 -3.46 20.00 -12.06
C LEU A 151 -3.72 21.38 -11.45
N THR A 152 -2.96 21.75 -10.43
CA THR A 152 -3.12 23.02 -9.71
C THR A 152 -1.79 23.74 -9.51
N SER A 153 -1.86 25.08 -9.52
CA SER A 153 -0.73 25.96 -9.22
C SER A 153 -0.54 26.23 -7.74
N ASP A 154 -1.56 25.96 -6.91
CA ASP A 154 -1.45 26.10 -5.45
C ASP A 154 -1.04 24.76 -4.82
N LEU A 155 0.20 24.69 -4.37
CA LEU A 155 0.78 23.51 -3.72
C LEU A 155 0.91 23.69 -2.21
N SER A 156 0.46 24.82 -1.65
CA SER A 156 0.75 25.22 -0.27
C SER A 156 0.14 24.27 0.78
N SER A 157 -0.93 23.58 0.42
CA SER A 157 -1.61 22.58 1.26
C SER A 157 -1.12 21.15 1.01
N ILE A 158 -0.28 20.90 0.00
CA ILE A 158 0.11 19.56 -0.44
C ILE A 158 1.44 19.14 0.20
N GLU A 159 1.41 18.01 0.92
CA GLU A 159 2.60 17.43 1.52
C GLU A 159 2.62 15.91 1.34
N ILE A 160 3.80 15.38 1.00
CA ILE A 160 4.02 13.93 1.00
C ILE A 160 4.12 13.46 2.46
N ILE A 161 3.09 12.76 2.93
CA ILE A 161 3.08 12.15 4.27
C ILE A 161 3.28 10.64 4.24
N GLY A 162 3.42 10.03 3.06
CA GLY A 162 3.59 8.59 2.94
C GLY A 162 2.24 7.86 2.88
N ASP A 163 2.30 6.56 2.62
CA ASP A 163 1.12 5.70 2.77
C ASP A 163 0.80 5.53 4.26
N SER A 164 -0.47 5.66 4.64
CA SER A 164 -0.87 5.53 6.05
C SER A 164 -0.55 4.16 6.64
N GLY A 165 -0.59 3.09 5.85
CA GLY A 165 -0.22 1.75 6.33
C GLY A 165 1.27 1.63 6.70
N PHE A 166 2.13 2.53 6.25
CA PHE A 166 3.58 2.44 6.51
C PHE A 166 3.93 2.70 7.99
N ILE A 167 3.14 3.51 8.68
CA ILE A 167 3.34 3.79 10.11
C ILE A 167 2.61 2.79 11.02
N TYR A 168 1.94 1.80 10.45
CA TYR A 168 1.21 0.77 11.20
C TYR A 168 2.11 0.08 12.23
N HIS A 169 1.66 -0.05 13.46
CA HIS A 169 2.42 -0.70 14.52
C HIS A 169 1.47 -1.32 15.54
N PRO A 170 0.99 -2.54 15.29
CA PRO A 170 0.09 -3.24 16.18
C PRO A 170 0.85 -3.98 17.28
N GLU A 171 0.12 -4.41 18.31
CA GLU A 171 0.59 -5.46 19.22
C GLU A 171 0.77 -6.77 18.45
N SER A 172 1.76 -7.58 18.83
CA SER A 172 2.08 -8.82 18.10
C SER A 172 0.95 -9.85 18.16
N ASP A 173 0.66 -10.52 17.04
CA ASP A 173 -0.21 -11.69 16.93
C ASP A 173 0.54 -12.80 16.18
N SER A 174 0.97 -13.82 16.92
CA SER A 174 1.80 -14.92 16.41
C SER A 174 1.02 -16.02 15.68
N TYR A 175 -0.30 -15.85 15.43
CA TYR A 175 -1.15 -16.88 14.83
C TYR A 175 -0.53 -17.57 13.60
N ILE A 176 0.02 -16.81 12.64
CA ILE A 176 0.65 -17.39 11.45
C ILE A 176 1.87 -18.24 11.82
N LEU A 177 2.72 -17.71 12.70
CA LEU A 177 3.95 -18.39 13.14
C LEU A 177 3.62 -19.70 13.86
N ASP A 178 2.61 -19.69 14.72
CA ASP A 178 2.23 -20.83 15.55
C ASP A 178 1.43 -21.89 14.78
N HIS A 179 0.61 -21.48 13.82
CA HIS A 179 -0.32 -22.37 13.13
C HIS A 179 0.24 -22.96 11.84
N TYR A 180 1.04 -22.20 11.08
CA TYR A 180 1.48 -22.60 9.74
C TYR A 180 2.96 -22.90 9.63
N LEU A 181 3.79 -22.30 10.47
CA LEU A 181 5.23 -22.35 10.28
C LEU A 181 5.84 -23.44 11.17
N PRO A 182 6.70 -24.31 10.60
CA PRO A 182 7.44 -25.24 11.42
C PRO A 182 8.41 -24.48 12.32
N GLN A 183 8.78 -25.05 13.47
CA GLN A 183 9.82 -24.54 14.37
C GLN A 183 11.25 -24.65 13.78
N ASN A 184 11.35 -24.66 12.45
CA ASN A 184 12.60 -24.83 11.72
C ASN A 184 13.43 -23.54 11.76
N GLN A 185 14.75 -23.66 11.67
CA GLN A 185 15.70 -22.54 11.77
C GLN A 185 16.04 -21.91 10.42
N ASN A 186 15.49 -22.39 9.31
CA ASN A 186 15.76 -21.82 7.99
C ASN A 186 15.25 -20.36 7.93
N PRO A 187 16.04 -19.42 7.39
CA PRO A 187 15.56 -18.06 7.17
C PRO A 187 14.35 -18.08 6.22
N MET A 188 13.33 -17.30 6.55
CA MET A 188 12.07 -17.30 5.80
C MET A 188 12.06 -16.19 4.76
N VAL A 189 11.52 -16.50 3.58
CA VAL A 189 11.16 -15.50 2.56
C VAL A 189 9.65 -15.53 2.36
N ALA A 190 9.01 -14.40 2.68
CA ALA A 190 7.59 -14.24 2.45
C ALA A 190 7.33 -13.92 0.97
N VAL A 191 6.42 -14.64 0.34
CA VAL A 191 6.03 -14.42 -1.06
C VAL A 191 4.57 -14.06 -1.11
N ASN A 192 4.28 -12.77 -1.30
CA ASN A 192 2.92 -12.34 -1.58
C ASN A 192 2.60 -12.49 -3.07
N TRP A 193 1.58 -13.28 -3.36
CA TRP A 193 1.06 -13.49 -4.70
C TRP A 193 -0.46 -13.31 -4.74
N GLY A 194 -1.02 -13.24 -5.94
CA GLY A 194 -2.44 -13.07 -6.15
C GLY A 194 -2.79 -12.75 -7.60
N THR A 195 -4.07 -12.54 -7.88
CA THR A 195 -4.50 -12.10 -9.20
C THR A 195 -4.75 -10.59 -9.21
N THR A 196 -4.47 -9.97 -10.34
CA THR A 196 -4.85 -8.60 -10.70
C THR A 196 -5.83 -8.60 -11.87
N PHE A 197 -6.38 -9.76 -12.24
CA PHE A 197 -7.22 -9.99 -13.42
C PHE A 197 -6.55 -9.56 -14.73
N ASN A 198 -5.25 -9.85 -14.84
CA ASN A 198 -4.36 -9.38 -15.91
C ASN A 198 -4.28 -7.84 -16.02
N LYS A 199 -4.66 -7.08 -14.98
CA LYS A 199 -4.53 -5.61 -14.91
C LYS A 199 -3.23 -5.20 -14.22
N LEU A 200 -2.13 -5.62 -14.82
CA LEU A 200 -0.75 -5.31 -14.47
C LEU A 200 0.04 -4.82 -15.68
N PHE A 201 1.15 -4.12 -15.46
CA PHE A 201 2.09 -3.76 -16.53
C PHE A 201 2.52 -5.01 -17.33
N GLY A 202 2.37 -4.95 -18.65
CA GLY A 202 2.54 -6.07 -19.59
C GLY A 202 1.35 -7.03 -19.77
N TYR A 203 0.28 -6.91 -18.99
CA TYR A 203 -0.97 -7.69 -19.15
C TYR A 203 -0.80 -9.22 -19.22
N ASN A 204 0.21 -9.76 -18.53
CA ASN A 204 0.54 -11.19 -18.59
C ASN A 204 0.95 -11.74 -17.21
N GLU A 205 -0.03 -12.02 -16.35
CA GLU A 205 0.22 -12.58 -15.01
C GLU A 205 0.94 -13.92 -15.04
N ALA A 206 0.67 -14.75 -16.07
CA ALA A 206 1.29 -16.05 -16.21
C ALA A 206 2.82 -15.93 -16.37
N SER A 207 3.30 -15.01 -17.21
CA SER A 207 4.73 -14.77 -17.38
C SER A 207 5.42 -14.28 -16.10
N VAL A 208 4.73 -13.47 -15.29
CA VAL A 208 5.25 -13.03 -13.98
C VAL A 208 5.33 -14.20 -13.01
N LYS A 209 4.28 -15.02 -12.96
CA LYS A 209 4.20 -16.23 -12.13
C LYS A 209 5.35 -17.18 -12.45
N ASP A 210 5.62 -17.43 -13.74
CA ASP A 210 6.68 -18.34 -14.17
C ASP A 210 8.05 -17.85 -13.71
N GLN A 211 8.35 -16.55 -13.83
CA GLN A 211 9.60 -15.99 -13.30
C GLN A 211 9.67 -16.02 -11.77
N LEU A 212 8.53 -15.84 -11.08
CA LEU A 212 8.46 -15.97 -9.62
C LEU A 212 8.70 -17.41 -9.16
N ILE A 213 8.21 -18.41 -9.88
CA ILE A 213 8.48 -19.84 -9.62
C ILE A 213 9.99 -20.10 -9.69
N GLU A 214 10.65 -19.64 -10.77
CA GLU A 214 12.10 -19.79 -10.91
C GLU A 214 12.87 -19.06 -9.80
N SER A 215 12.39 -17.88 -9.40
CA SER A 215 12.96 -17.13 -8.28
C SER A 215 12.83 -17.91 -6.96
N CYS A 216 11.67 -18.51 -6.70
CA CYS A 216 11.46 -19.35 -5.51
C CYS A 216 12.35 -20.60 -5.53
N ARG A 217 12.52 -21.26 -6.69
CA ARG A 217 13.42 -22.41 -6.84
C ARG A 217 14.87 -22.04 -6.56
N TYR A 218 15.32 -20.88 -7.03
CA TYR A 218 16.64 -20.34 -6.68
C TYR A 218 16.77 -20.15 -5.15
N LEU A 219 15.80 -19.53 -4.51
CA LEU A 219 15.84 -19.30 -3.05
C LEU A 219 15.80 -20.60 -2.24
N LEU A 220 15.03 -21.59 -2.69
CA LEU A 220 15.05 -22.93 -2.10
C LEU A 220 16.43 -23.58 -2.20
N SER A 221 17.13 -23.41 -3.34
CA SER A 221 18.50 -23.93 -3.51
C SER A 221 19.52 -23.27 -2.57
N LYS A 222 19.20 -22.07 -2.05
CA LYS A 222 19.96 -21.33 -1.04
C LYS A 222 19.58 -21.70 0.40
N GLY A 223 18.58 -22.56 0.59
CA GLY A 223 18.12 -23.02 1.90
C GLY A 223 17.10 -22.12 2.58
N TYR A 224 16.45 -21.21 1.85
CA TYR A 224 15.33 -20.43 2.40
C TYR A 224 14.07 -21.28 2.55
N HIS A 225 13.28 -20.98 3.59
CA HIS A 225 11.90 -21.44 3.70
C HIS A 225 10.97 -20.44 3.02
N ILE A 226 10.25 -20.86 1.98
CA ILE A 226 9.32 -20.00 1.24
C ILE A 226 7.93 -20.06 1.87
N VAL A 227 7.36 -18.91 2.21
CA VAL A 227 6.01 -18.82 2.76
C VAL A 227 5.13 -17.99 1.82
N VAL A 228 4.20 -18.65 1.13
CA VAL A 228 3.29 -18.01 0.17
C VAL A 228 1.99 -17.60 0.87
N TYR A 229 1.60 -16.33 0.74
CA TYR A 229 0.42 -15.80 1.44
C TYR A 229 -0.41 -14.81 0.59
N PRO A 230 -1.75 -14.85 0.73
CA PRO A 230 -2.67 -13.91 0.07
C PRO A 230 -2.87 -12.63 0.88
N MET A 231 -3.35 -11.56 0.22
CA MET A 231 -3.82 -10.32 0.89
C MET A 231 -5.34 -10.11 0.76
N TRP A 232 -5.99 -11.00 0.01
CA TRP A 232 -7.41 -10.96 -0.28
C TRP A 232 -7.89 -12.37 -0.63
N ASP A 233 -9.15 -12.69 -0.33
CA ASP A 233 -9.69 -14.03 -0.56
C ASP A 233 -9.58 -14.49 -2.01
N GLN A 234 -9.66 -13.56 -2.97
CA GLN A 234 -9.52 -13.87 -4.40
C GLN A 234 -8.08 -14.27 -4.79
N ASP A 235 -7.10 -14.00 -3.93
CA ASP A 235 -5.71 -14.37 -4.14
C ASP A 235 -5.39 -15.81 -3.70
N ILE A 236 -6.24 -16.43 -2.87
CA ILE A 236 -6.00 -17.74 -2.26
C ILE A 236 -5.73 -18.81 -3.32
N ASP A 237 -6.57 -18.91 -4.36
CA ASP A 237 -6.42 -19.92 -5.40
C ASP A 237 -5.13 -19.70 -6.23
N SER A 238 -4.79 -18.43 -6.50
CA SER A 238 -3.55 -18.08 -7.20
C SER A 238 -2.31 -18.43 -6.37
N CYS A 239 -2.35 -18.19 -5.05
CA CYS A 239 -1.28 -18.55 -4.12
C CYS A 239 -1.12 -20.07 -4.00
N ARG A 240 -2.24 -20.82 -3.93
CA ARG A 240 -2.23 -22.28 -3.92
C ARG A 240 -1.56 -22.84 -5.18
N GLU A 241 -1.91 -22.29 -6.34
CA GLU A 241 -1.39 -22.71 -7.63
C GLU A 241 0.10 -22.38 -7.81
N LEU A 242 0.55 -21.22 -7.30
CA LEU A 242 1.98 -20.89 -7.23
C LEU A 242 2.73 -21.92 -6.36
N SER A 243 2.23 -22.16 -5.14
CA SER A 243 2.88 -23.05 -4.16
C SER A 243 3.04 -24.47 -4.70
N LYS A 244 2.02 -24.99 -5.41
CA LYS A 244 2.09 -26.32 -6.04
C LYS A 244 3.18 -26.45 -7.11
N GLN A 245 3.49 -25.37 -7.84
CA GLN A 245 4.45 -25.38 -8.95
C GLN A 245 5.91 -25.18 -8.53
N ILE A 246 6.17 -24.67 -7.32
CA ILE A 246 7.53 -24.44 -6.82
C ILE A 246 8.28 -25.77 -6.58
N GLU A 247 7.58 -26.90 -6.42
CA GLU A 247 8.13 -28.26 -6.28
C GLU A 247 9.17 -28.42 -5.16
N ASN A 248 8.75 -28.30 -3.89
CA ASN A 248 9.43 -28.89 -2.71
C ASN A 248 8.49 -28.77 -1.49
N ASN A 249 7.97 -29.88 -0.96
CA ASN A 249 6.92 -29.82 0.07
C ASN A 249 7.42 -29.49 1.49
N GLU A 250 8.71 -29.60 1.79
CA GLU A 250 9.22 -29.40 3.17
C GLU A 250 9.61 -27.96 3.49
N LEU A 251 10.07 -27.21 2.47
CA LEU A 251 10.52 -25.82 2.61
C LEU A 251 9.58 -24.80 1.96
N VAL A 252 8.37 -25.22 1.60
CA VAL A 252 7.32 -24.35 1.05
C VAL A 252 6.07 -24.47 1.91
N THR A 253 5.69 -23.37 2.57
CA THR A 253 4.42 -23.24 3.28
C THR A 253 3.46 -22.37 2.49
N PHE A 254 2.21 -22.81 2.37
CA PHE A 254 1.11 -22.01 1.84
C PHE A 254 0.14 -21.66 2.97
N ILE A 255 -0.17 -20.37 3.13
CA ILE A 255 -1.21 -19.89 4.04
C ILE A 255 -2.56 -19.90 3.30
N PRO A 256 -3.52 -20.78 3.65
CA PRO A 256 -4.72 -21.04 2.88
C PRO A 256 -5.88 -20.08 3.19
N GLU A 257 -5.62 -18.96 3.84
CA GLU A 257 -6.61 -17.97 4.25
C GLU A 257 -6.05 -16.54 4.23
N THR A 258 -6.95 -15.56 4.24
CA THR A 258 -6.59 -14.14 4.38
C THR A 258 -6.50 -13.79 5.87
N CYS A 259 -5.28 -13.81 6.43
CA CYS A 259 -5.01 -13.39 7.80
C CYS A 259 -5.17 -11.88 8.01
N THR A 260 -5.26 -11.44 9.28
CA THR A 260 -5.38 -10.02 9.61
C THR A 260 -4.08 -9.24 9.31
N ALA A 261 -4.19 -7.91 9.21
CA ALA A 261 -3.02 -7.04 9.03
C ALA A 261 -1.99 -7.23 10.17
N THR A 262 -2.44 -7.38 11.41
CA THR A 262 -1.59 -7.65 12.58
C THR A 262 -0.85 -8.98 12.48
N GLN A 263 -1.54 -10.04 12.05
CA GLN A 263 -0.95 -11.37 11.90
C GLN A 263 0.12 -11.37 10.80
N ILE A 264 -0.20 -10.75 9.66
CA ILE A 264 0.74 -10.59 8.54
C ILE A 264 1.93 -9.72 8.96
N TYR A 265 1.69 -8.60 9.64
CA TYR A 265 2.76 -7.75 10.18
C TYR A 265 3.72 -8.54 11.07
N THR A 266 3.18 -9.28 12.05
CA THR A 266 3.98 -10.10 12.97
C THR A 266 4.76 -11.17 12.23
N PHE A 267 4.13 -11.88 11.29
CA PHE A 267 4.80 -12.84 10.42
C PHE A 267 5.95 -12.21 9.62
N LEU A 268 5.75 -11.02 9.04
CA LEU A 268 6.77 -10.34 8.25
C LEU A 268 7.97 -9.92 9.09
N THR A 269 7.79 -9.54 10.36
CA THR A 269 8.92 -9.24 11.26
C THR A 269 9.86 -10.42 11.49
N ALA A 270 9.37 -11.65 11.31
CA ALA A 270 10.18 -12.87 11.43
C ALA A 270 10.86 -13.29 10.11
N CYS A 271 10.53 -12.64 8.99
CA CYS A 271 11.09 -12.97 7.68
C CYS A 271 12.44 -12.27 7.42
N HIS A 272 13.30 -12.95 6.66
CA HIS A 272 14.55 -12.36 6.16
C HIS A 272 14.27 -11.31 5.09
N PHE A 273 13.41 -11.60 4.13
CA PHE A 273 12.86 -10.58 3.23
C PHE A 273 11.54 -11.05 2.63
N SER A 274 10.97 -10.23 1.77
CA SER A 274 9.73 -10.54 1.07
C SER A 274 9.78 -10.22 -0.42
N ILE A 275 9.00 -10.95 -1.22
CA ILE A 275 8.74 -10.65 -2.62
C ILE A 275 7.24 -10.42 -2.77
N ASN A 276 6.85 -9.22 -3.21
CA ASN A 276 5.46 -8.77 -3.10
C ASN A 276 4.88 -8.27 -4.43
N LEU A 277 3.74 -8.84 -4.85
CA LEU A 277 2.93 -8.32 -5.95
C LEU A 277 1.96 -7.22 -5.49
N LYS A 278 1.27 -7.43 -4.35
CA LYS A 278 0.26 -6.48 -3.85
C LYS A 278 0.96 -5.35 -3.10
N LEU A 279 0.56 -4.11 -3.39
CA LEU A 279 1.15 -2.91 -2.77
C LEU A 279 1.17 -2.99 -1.24
N HIS A 280 0.06 -3.37 -0.61
CA HIS A 280 0.00 -3.36 0.85
C HIS A 280 0.80 -4.49 1.52
N ALA A 281 1.14 -5.57 0.79
CA ALA A 281 2.15 -6.51 1.26
C ALA A 281 3.53 -5.82 1.34
N THR A 282 3.90 -5.03 0.32
CA THR A 282 5.12 -4.20 0.36
C THR A 282 5.10 -3.20 1.52
N ILE A 283 3.98 -2.50 1.72
CA ILE A 283 3.84 -1.51 2.80
C ILE A 283 4.00 -2.17 4.17
N LEU A 284 3.36 -3.34 4.39
CA LEU A 284 3.49 -4.09 5.63
C LEU A 284 4.91 -4.59 5.85
N SER A 285 5.60 -5.09 4.82
CA SER A 285 7.02 -5.47 4.91
C SER A 285 7.88 -4.29 5.33
N ALA A 286 7.72 -3.14 4.66
CA ALA A 286 8.46 -1.93 4.98
C ALA A 286 8.16 -1.46 6.43
N SER A 287 6.89 -1.51 6.85
CA SER A 287 6.46 -1.14 8.19
C SER A 287 7.01 -2.09 9.27
N ALA A 288 7.15 -3.37 8.96
CA ALA A 288 7.80 -4.38 9.80
C ALA A 288 9.34 -4.26 9.79
N ALA A 289 9.89 -3.29 9.05
CA ALA A 289 11.31 -3.14 8.75
C ALA A 289 11.93 -4.38 8.08
N THR A 290 11.12 -5.17 7.38
CA THR A 290 11.52 -6.34 6.60
C THR A 290 11.90 -5.88 5.19
N PRO A 291 13.14 -6.15 4.72
CA PRO A 291 13.52 -5.89 3.34
C PRO A 291 12.55 -6.52 2.35
N PHE A 292 12.36 -5.90 1.19
CA PHE A 292 11.40 -6.38 0.21
C PHE A 292 11.88 -6.17 -1.22
N ILE A 293 11.36 -7.00 -2.12
CA ILE A 293 11.41 -6.85 -3.57
C ILE A 293 9.97 -6.69 -4.04
N GLN A 294 9.66 -5.59 -4.72
CA GLN A 294 8.31 -5.29 -5.19
C GLN A 294 8.17 -5.58 -6.67
N LEU A 295 7.20 -6.41 -7.02
CA LEU A 295 6.70 -6.57 -8.39
C LEU A 295 5.55 -5.56 -8.58
N ALA A 296 5.89 -4.33 -8.97
CA ALA A 296 4.93 -3.26 -9.10
C ALA A 296 4.02 -3.49 -10.30
N TYR A 297 2.86 -4.08 -10.03
CA TYR A 297 1.85 -4.34 -11.04
C TYR A 297 1.23 -3.06 -11.62
N ARG A 298 1.22 -1.95 -10.87
CA ARG A 298 0.75 -0.62 -11.32
C ARG A 298 1.52 0.52 -10.66
N SER A 299 1.27 1.74 -11.13
CA SER A 299 2.01 2.96 -10.75
C SER A 299 2.04 3.26 -9.26
N LYS A 300 1.03 2.84 -8.50
CA LYS A 300 1.01 3.01 -7.04
C LYS A 300 2.17 2.32 -6.31
N GLY A 301 2.70 1.23 -6.87
CA GLY A 301 3.88 0.55 -6.34
C GLY A 301 5.12 1.46 -6.37
N PHE A 302 5.36 2.07 -7.52
CA PHE A 302 6.46 3.02 -7.70
C PHE A 302 6.29 4.26 -6.82
N ASP A 303 5.08 4.81 -6.74
CA ASP A 303 4.79 5.98 -5.90
C ASP A 303 5.16 5.74 -4.42
N PHE A 304 4.79 4.58 -3.87
CA PHE A 304 5.20 4.19 -2.52
C PHE A 304 6.71 3.93 -2.41
N ALA A 305 7.29 3.12 -3.30
CA ALA A 305 8.70 2.77 -3.21
C ALA A 305 9.62 3.99 -3.28
N HIS A 306 9.32 4.96 -4.16
CA HIS A 306 10.07 6.20 -4.24
C HIS A 306 9.82 7.14 -3.04
N SER A 307 8.71 7.03 -2.32
CA SER A 307 8.48 7.84 -1.12
C SER A 307 9.39 7.44 0.03
N ILE A 308 9.79 6.16 0.12
CA ILE A 308 10.67 5.62 1.16
C ILE A 308 12.08 5.27 0.64
N ASN A 309 12.51 5.84 -0.49
CA ASN A 309 13.83 5.61 -1.09
C ASN A 309 14.15 4.13 -1.39
N GLN A 310 13.14 3.33 -1.76
CA GLN A 310 13.24 1.91 -2.12
C GLN A 310 12.94 1.65 -3.61
N GLY A 311 13.09 2.66 -4.47
CA GLY A 311 12.84 2.54 -5.91
C GLY A 311 13.68 1.45 -6.58
N GLU A 312 14.92 1.24 -6.12
CA GLU A 312 15.82 0.19 -6.62
C GLU A 312 15.34 -1.25 -6.35
N ASN A 313 14.41 -1.41 -5.41
CA ASN A 313 13.80 -2.69 -5.06
C ASN A 313 12.47 -2.92 -5.77
N THR A 314 12.11 -2.07 -6.72
CA THR A 314 10.83 -2.13 -7.44
C THR A 314 11.03 -2.42 -8.92
N LEU A 315 10.31 -3.42 -9.41
CA LEU A 315 10.35 -3.91 -10.78
C LEU A 315 9.00 -3.71 -11.46
N PHE A 316 9.03 -3.37 -12.75
CA PHE A 316 7.85 -3.58 -13.60
C PHE A 316 7.55 -5.08 -13.72
N THR A 317 6.27 -5.44 -13.69
CA THR A 317 5.85 -6.84 -13.82
C THR A 317 6.19 -7.44 -15.17
N HIS A 318 6.27 -6.65 -16.24
CA HIS A 318 6.68 -7.16 -17.56
C HIS A 318 8.20 -7.33 -17.71
N SER A 319 8.99 -7.04 -16.67
CA SER A 319 10.44 -7.22 -16.72
C SER A 319 10.80 -8.67 -17.02
N THR A 320 11.74 -8.88 -17.95
CA THR A 320 12.30 -10.20 -18.26
C THR A 320 13.45 -10.59 -17.31
N SER A 321 13.78 -9.72 -16.36
CA SER A 321 14.91 -9.88 -15.45
C SER A 321 14.50 -10.18 -14.00
N ILE A 322 13.25 -10.59 -13.72
CA ILE A 322 12.77 -10.77 -12.34
C ILE A 322 13.67 -11.74 -11.58
N LEU A 323 13.97 -12.92 -12.15
CA LEU A 323 14.87 -13.90 -11.53
C LEU A 323 16.25 -13.29 -11.24
N LYS A 324 16.84 -12.62 -12.22
CA LYS A 324 18.16 -12.01 -12.09
C LYS A 324 18.17 -10.97 -10.96
N THR A 325 17.15 -10.11 -10.91
CA THR A 325 17.04 -9.11 -9.85
C THR A 325 16.81 -9.75 -8.49
N VAL A 326 16.04 -10.85 -8.38
CA VAL A 326 15.91 -11.58 -7.11
C VAL A 326 17.24 -12.15 -6.66
N GLN A 327 18.06 -12.69 -7.57
CA GLN A 327 19.41 -13.17 -7.25
C GLN A 327 20.30 -12.04 -6.72
N GLU A 328 20.35 -10.90 -7.43
CA GLU A 328 21.14 -9.74 -7.04
C GLU A 328 20.68 -9.16 -5.69
N LYS A 329 19.36 -9.00 -5.51
CA LYS A 329 18.78 -8.43 -4.28
C LYS A 329 18.87 -9.37 -3.10
N GLU A 330 18.77 -10.68 -3.28
CA GLU A 330 19.02 -11.66 -2.21
C GLU A 330 20.45 -11.50 -1.67
N GLU A 331 21.44 -11.44 -2.56
CA GLU A 331 22.85 -11.26 -2.16
C GLU A 331 23.08 -9.91 -1.49
N GLU A 332 22.52 -8.82 -2.02
CA GLU A 332 22.63 -7.48 -1.43
C GLU A 332 21.99 -7.41 -0.03
N ILE A 333 20.77 -7.92 0.12
CA ILE A 333 20.01 -7.92 1.37
C ILE A 333 20.74 -8.78 2.41
N THR A 334 21.19 -9.97 2.06
CA THR A 334 21.90 -10.86 2.98
C THR A 334 23.21 -10.25 3.46
N ASN A 335 23.98 -9.62 2.57
CA ASN A 335 25.27 -9.02 2.93
C ASN A 335 25.14 -7.69 3.69
N HIS A 336 24.01 -7.00 3.57
CA HIS A 336 23.79 -5.67 4.15
C HIS A 336 22.48 -5.56 4.93
N TYR A 337 22.04 -6.66 5.56
CA TYR A 337 20.72 -6.77 6.19
C TYR A 337 20.44 -5.62 7.17
N ASP A 338 21.35 -5.40 8.13
CA ASP A 338 21.23 -4.34 9.14
C ASP A 338 21.14 -2.94 8.53
N SER A 339 21.78 -2.72 7.36
CA SER A 339 21.71 -1.45 6.65
C SER A 339 20.33 -1.24 6.02
N TYR A 340 19.74 -2.29 5.42
CA TYR A 340 18.39 -2.24 4.86
C TYR A 340 17.34 -2.00 5.94
N THR A 341 17.38 -2.78 7.04
CA THR A 341 16.42 -2.64 8.15
C THR A 341 16.53 -1.26 8.79
N LYS A 342 17.74 -0.76 9.04
CA LYS A 342 17.98 0.59 9.57
C LYS A 342 17.40 1.67 8.67
N LYS A 343 17.61 1.61 7.35
CA LYS A 343 17.04 2.59 6.40
C LYS A 343 15.51 2.60 6.44
N LEU A 344 14.88 1.42 6.50
CA LEU A 344 13.42 1.32 6.62
C LEU A 344 12.91 1.92 7.94
N HIS A 345 13.61 1.67 9.06
CA HIS A 345 13.28 2.29 10.34
C HIS A 345 13.40 3.82 10.29
N GLU A 346 14.48 4.36 9.73
CA GLU A 346 14.70 5.82 9.62
C GLU A 346 13.60 6.49 8.78
N GLU A 347 13.20 5.88 7.66
CA GLU A 347 12.07 6.36 6.85
C GLU A 347 10.74 6.23 7.62
N LYS A 348 10.50 5.12 8.33
CA LYS A 348 9.29 4.95 9.13
C LYS A 348 9.18 6.01 10.22
N GLU A 349 10.27 6.32 10.92
CA GLU A 349 10.30 7.39 11.91
C GLU A 349 10.04 8.76 11.29
N LYS A 350 10.63 9.04 10.13
CA LYS A 350 10.40 10.29 9.38
C LYS A 350 8.92 10.47 9.05
N TYR A 351 8.25 9.44 8.54
CA TYR A 351 6.83 9.51 8.23
C TYR A 351 5.95 9.50 9.49
N THR A 352 6.32 8.76 10.54
CA THR A 352 5.67 8.83 11.85
C THR A 352 5.63 10.27 12.38
N ARG A 353 6.71 11.04 12.23
CA ARG A 353 6.75 12.47 12.63
C ARG A 353 5.78 13.34 11.81
N LYS A 354 5.66 13.10 10.50
CA LYS A 354 4.72 13.83 9.63
C LYS A 354 3.27 13.54 10.00
N HIS A 355 2.95 12.26 10.20
CA HIS A 355 1.64 11.82 10.66
C HIS A 355 1.29 12.44 12.03
N LYS A 356 2.22 12.36 13.00
CA LYS A 356 2.06 12.98 14.31
C LYS A 356 1.78 14.49 14.22
N TRP A 357 2.59 15.21 13.44
CA TRP A 357 2.41 16.65 13.25
C TRP A 357 1.03 16.98 12.68
N PHE A 358 0.56 16.21 11.69
CA PHE A 358 -0.78 16.39 11.12
C PHE A 358 -1.86 16.19 12.20
N ILE A 359 -1.80 15.09 12.95
CA ILE A 359 -2.79 14.81 14.00
C ILE A 359 -2.79 15.89 15.08
N GLU A 360 -1.62 16.27 15.62
CA GLU A 360 -1.53 17.30 16.67
C GLU A 360 -1.97 18.69 16.18
N LYS A 361 -1.74 19.01 14.90
CA LYS A 361 -2.10 20.33 14.35
C LYS A 361 -3.59 20.47 14.09
N TYR A 362 -4.24 19.43 13.56
CA TYR A 362 -5.63 19.51 13.09
C TYR A 362 -6.62 18.85 14.05
N PHE A 363 -6.14 17.97 14.93
CA PHE A 363 -6.93 17.17 15.87
C PHE A 363 -6.25 17.08 17.25
N GLY A 364 -5.35 18.01 17.57
CA GLY A 364 -4.66 18.10 18.87
C GLY A 364 -5.59 18.32 20.04
#